data_AF-A0A518LLI5-F1
#
_entry.id   AF-A0A518LLI5-F1
#
_cell.length_a   1.000
_cell.length_b   1.000
_cell.length_c   1.000
_cell.angle_alpha   90.00
_cell.angle_beta   90.00
_cell.angle_gamma   90.00
#
_symmetry.space_group_name_H-M   'P 1'
#
loop_
_entity.id
_entity.type
_entity.pdbx_description
1 polymer ?
#
loop_
_entity_poly.entity_id
_entity_poly.type
_entity_poly.pdbx_seq_one_letter_code
_entity_poly.pdbx_strand_id
1 'polypeptide(L)'
;MQMLSFPGPIEETLKKAFGQDLDQAALEALAIEGYRSAKLTAGEVAKILGLATSIEAVDWLGRHGVALNYSLEDLEQDRATLAKHFPEMAR
;
A
#
# COMPACT_ATOMS: atom_id res chain seq x y z
N MET A 1 2.81 -15.85 12.97
CA MET A 1 2.00 -15.93 11.75
C MET A 1 1.35 -17.29 11.70
N GLN A 2 0.07 -17.39 11.37
CA GLN A 2 -0.53 -18.68 11.02
C GLN A 2 -0.15 -19.00 9.57
N MET A 3 0.35 -20.21 9.32
CA MET A 3 0.74 -20.64 7.97
C MET A 3 -0.52 -20.92 7.14
N LEU A 4 -0.63 -20.30 5.98
CA LEU A 4 -1.70 -20.58 5.03
C LEU A 4 -1.52 -22.00 4.48
N SER A 5 -2.48 -22.85 4.80
CA SER A 5 -2.52 -24.22 4.29
C SER A 5 -3.36 -24.27 3.03
N PHE A 6 -2.79 -24.85 1.97
CA PHE A 6 -3.47 -25.06 0.70
C PHE A 6 -3.54 -26.57 0.38
N PRO A 7 -4.55 -27.02 -0.39
CA PRO A 7 -4.53 -28.37 -0.95
C PRO A 7 -3.30 -28.60 -1.84
N GLY A 8 -2.65 -29.76 -1.73
CA GLY A 8 -1.36 -30.02 -2.41
C GLY A 8 -1.29 -29.67 -3.92
N PRO A 9 -2.28 -30.05 -4.75
CA PRO A 9 -2.25 -29.72 -6.18
C PRO A 9 -2.29 -28.21 -6.48
N ILE A 10 -2.95 -27.41 -5.64
CA ILE A 10 -3.03 -25.97 -5.84
C ILE A 10 -1.85 -25.24 -5.19
N GLU A 11 -1.25 -25.78 -4.12
CA GLU A 11 -0.10 -25.19 -3.44
C GLU A 11 1.09 -25.00 -4.39
N GLU A 12 1.43 -26.01 -5.18
CA GLU A 12 2.51 -25.90 -6.19
C GLU A 12 2.18 -24.89 -7.30
N THR A 13 0.90 -24.78 -7.67
CA THR A 13 0.44 -23.79 -8.64
C THR A 13 0.59 -22.38 -8.07
N LEU A 14 0.22 -22.17 -6.81
CA LEU A 14 0.36 -20.89 -6.12
C LEU A 14 1.82 -20.51 -5.92
N LYS A 15 2.68 -21.46 -5.52
CA LYS A 15 4.12 -21.21 -5.36
C LYS A 15 4.81 -20.76 -6.65
N LYS A 16 4.37 -21.32 -7.78
CA LYS A 16 4.86 -20.91 -9.11
C LYS A 16 4.36 -19.52 -9.50
N ALA A 17 3.14 -19.16 -9.11
CA ALA A 17 2.53 -17.88 -9.47
C ALA A 17 2.98 -16.71 -8.57
N PHE A 18 3.15 -16.97 -7.27
CA PHE A 18 3.31 -15.94 -6.24
C PHE A 18 4.62 -16.06 -5.44
N GLY A 19 5.45 -17.06 -5.72
CA GLY A 19 6.70 -17.31 -5.00
C GLY A 19 6.57 -18.37 -3.91
N GLN A 20 7.71 -18.78 -3.35
CA GLN A 20 7.77 -19.91 -2.41
C GLN A 20 7.13 -19.58 -1.04
N ASP A 21 7.17 -18.31 -0.63
CA ASP A 21 6.59 -17.84 0.62
C ASP A 21 5.17 -17.31 0.39
N LEU A 22 4.20 -18.22 0.50
CA LEU A 22 2.78 -17.89 0.29
C LEU A 22 2.20 -17.03 1.40
N ASP A 23 2.74 -17.09 2.61
CA ASP A 23 2.29 -16.24 3.72
C ASP A 23 2.68 -14.80 3.46
N GLN A 24 3.94 -14.57 3.04
CA GLN A 24 4.41 -13.25 2.65
C GLN A 24 3.63 -12.73 1.44
N ALA A 25 3.46 -13.55 0.40
CA ALA A 25 2.70 -13.15 -0.78
C ALA A 25 1.24 -12.77 -0.45
N ALA A 26 0.60 -13.50 0.46
CA ALA A 26 -0.75 -13.18 0.91
C ALA A 26 -0.80 -11.89 1.74
N LEU A 27 0.20 -11.65 2.59
CA LEU A 27 0.32 -10.42 3.36
C LEU A 27 0.45 -9.20 2.45
N GLU A 28 1.32 -9.29 1.44
CA GLU A 28 1.54 -8.25 0.45
C GLU A 28 0.28 -8.00 -0.40
N ALA A 29 -0.38 -9.07 -0.86
CA ALA A 29 -1.64 -8.95 -1.59
C ALA A 29 -2.75 -8.28 -0.76
N LEU A 30 -2.83 -8.60 0.55
CA LEU A 30 -3.79 -7.99 1.47
C LEU A 30 -3.47 -6.50 1.71
N ALA A 31 -2.18 -6.15 1.86
CA ALA A 31 -1.76 -4.76 2.01
C ALA A 31 -2.11 -3.93 0.76
N ILE A 32 -1.83 -4.47 -0.43
CA ILE A 32 -2.18 -3.87 -1.72
C ILE A 32 -3.69 -3.63 -1.83
N GLU A 33 -4.50 -4.67 -1.59
CA GLU A 33 -5.95 -4.55 -1.76
C GLU A 33 -6.59 -3.68 -0.68
N GLY A 34 -6.09 -3.75 0.56
CA GLY A 34 -6.53 -2.89 1.65
C GLY A 34 -6.26 -1.41 1.33
N TYR A 35 -5.09 -1.08 0.79
CA TYR A 35 -4.79 0.27 0.34
C TYR A 35 -5.66 0.68 -0.84
N ARG A 36 -5.71 -0.12 -1.91
CA ARG A 36 -6.49 0.17 -3.14
C ARG A 36 -7.97 0.40 -2.84
N SER A 37 -8.54 -0.36 -1.91
CA SER A 37 -9.95 -0.22 -1.49
C SER A 37 -10.16 0.85 -0.41
N ALA A 38 -9.14 1.66 -0.10
CA ALA A 38 -9.14 2.70 0.93
C ALA A 38 -9.50 2.20 2.36
N LYS A 39 -9.35 0.90 2.61
CA LYS A 39 -9.53 0.29 3.94
C LYS A 39 -8.30 0.41 4.82
N LEU A 40 -7.13 0.59 4.20
CA LEU A 40 -5.86 0.80 4.88
C LEU A 40 -5.23 2.10 4.38
N THR A 41 -4.69 2.87 5.31
CA THR A 41 -3.80 4.00 5.04
C THR A 41 -2.39 3.52 4.70
N ALA A 42 -1.58 4.36 4.06
CA ALA A 42 -0.16 4.06 3.81
C ALA A 42 0.62 3.79 5.12
N GLY A 43 0.22 4.43 6.23
CA GLY A 43 0.82 4.17 7.54
C GLY A 43 0.47 2.78 8.11
N GLU A 44 -0.72 2.27 7.84
CA GLU A 44 -1.10 0.90 8.22
C GLU A 44 -0.42 -0.13 7.32
N VAL A 45 -0.30 0.15 6.02
CA VAL A 45 0.51 -0.66 5.10
C VAL A 45 1.96 -0.76 5.59
N ALA A 46 2.56 0.37 6.00
CA ALA A 46 3.93 0.38 6.55
C ALA A 46 4.06 -0.54 7.76
N LYS A 47 3.11 -0.47 8.71
CA LYS A 47 3.11 -1.33 9.91
C LYS A 47 2.99 -2.81 9.56
N ILE A 48 2.10 -3.15 8.62
CA ILE A 48 1.87 -4.54 8.19
C ILE A 48 3.13 -5.13 7.55
N LEU A 49 3.82 -4.34 6.72
CA LEU A 49 5.00 -4.78 5.97
C LEU A 49 6.33 -4.55 6.72
N GLY A 50 6.29 -4.00 7.94
CA GLY A 50 7.49 -3.71 8.72
C GLY A 50 8.37 -2.59 8.13
N LEU A 51 7.77 -1.67 7.36
CA LEU A 51 8.44 -0.51 6.78
C LEU A 51 8.55 0.62 7.82
N ALA A 52 9.62 1.42 7.74
CA ALA A 52 9.90 2.43 8.74
C ALA A 52 8.96 3.64 8.63
N THR A 53 8.46 3.94 7.43
CA THR A 53 7.64 5.13 7.17
C THR A 53 6.49 4.86 6.19
N SER A 54 5.45 5.70 6.26
CA SER A 54 4.39 5.71 5.25
C SER A 54 4.90 6.10 3.85
N ILE A 55 6.01 6.83 3.77
CA ILE A 55 6.66 7.19 2.51
C ILE A 55 7.26 5.96 1.84
N GLU A 56 7.95 5.11 2.62
CA GLU A 56 8.44 3.81 2.13
C GLU A 56 7.29 2.90 1.68
N ALA A 57 6.16 2.92 2.38
CA ALA A 57 4.97 2.19 1.95
C ALA A 57 4.39 2.70 0.63
N VAL A 58 4.34 4.02 0.43
CA VAL A 58 3.91 4.62 -0.84
C VAL A 58 4.84 4.22 -1.99
N ASP A 59 6.16 4.29 -1.78
CA ASP A 59 7.15 3.88 -2.77
C ASP A 59 7.04 2.37 -3.08
N TRP A 60 6.88 1.54 -2.06
CA TRP A 60 6.63 0.11 -2.20
C TRP A 60 5.35 -0.18 -2.99
N LEU A 61 4.24 0.50 -2.68
CA LEU A 61 2.96 0.39 -3.39
C LEU A 61 3.10 0.81 -4.86
N GLY A 62 3.83 1.89 -5.13
CA GLY A 62 4.13 2.38 -6.48
C GLY A 62 4.91 1.36 -7.31
N ARG A 63 5.93 0.70 -6.72
CA ARG A 63 6.66 -0.41 -7.37
C ARG A 63 5.77 -1.61 -7.70
N HIS A 64 4.67 -1.79 -6.96
CA HIS A 64 3.66 -2.82 -7.20
C HIS A 64 2.51 -2.35 -8.11
N GLY A 65 2.64 -1.20 -8.76
CA GLY A 65 1.65 -0.68 -9.71
C GLY A 65 0.36 -0.18 -9.05
N VAL A 66 0.38 0.09 -7.74
CA VAL A 66 -0.75 0.66 -7.02
C VAL A 66 -0.66 2.18 -7.11
N ALA A 67 -1.63 2.78 -7.80
CA ALA A 67 -1.74 4.23 -7.85
C ALA A 67 -2.01 4.79 -6.45
N LEU A 68 -1.44 5.95 -6.15
CA LEU A 68 -1.80 6.70 -4.96
C LEU A 68 -3.31 6.97 -4.96
N ASN A 69 -3.96 6.74 -3.81
CA ASN A 69 -5.31 7.24 -3.57
C ASN A 69 -5.23 8.75 -3.31
N TYR A 70 -4.78 9.50 -4.31
CA TYR A 70 -4.60 10.93 -4.26
C TYR A 70 -5.34 11.52 -5.44
N SER A 71 -6.46 12.15 -5.14
CA SER A 71 -7.32 12.80 -6.13
C SER A 71 -6.85 14.22 -6.39
N LEU A 72 -7.35 14.80 -7.48
CA LEU A 72 -7.16 16.23 -7.75
C LEU A 72 -7.78 17.10 -6.64
N GLU A 73 -8.86 16.62 -6.01
CA GLU A 73 -9.53 17.33 -4.93
C GLU A 73 -8.68 17.36 -3.66
N ASP A 74 -7.97 16.28 -3.37
CA ASP A 74 -6.97 16.23 -2.29
C ASP A 74 -5.85 17.24 -2.54
N LEU A 75 -5.35 17.32 -3.79
CA LEU A 75 -4.35 18.30 -4.18
C LEU A 75 -4.82 19.74 -3.98
N GLU A 76 -6.07 20.04 -4.35
CA GLU A 76 -6.60 21.39 -4.19
C GLU A 76 -6.86 21.76 -2.73
N GLN A 77 -7.28 20.79 -1.90
CA GLN A 77 -7.36 20.99 -0.45
C GLN A 77 -5.99 21.25 0.17
N ASP A 78 -4.96 20.52 -0.24
CA ASP A 78 -3.59 20.74 0.22
C ASP A 78 -3.10 22.12 -0.20
N ARG A 79 -3.35 22.52 -1.46
CA ARG A 79 -3.00 23.87 -1.95
C ARG A 79 -3.72 24.97 -1.16
N ALA A 80 -5.02 24.80 -0.88
CA ALA A 80 -5.78 25.76 -0.09
C ALA A 80 -5.26 25.84 1.36
N THR A 81 -4.91 24.70 1.95
CA THR A 81 -4.31 24.61 3.29
C THR A 81 -2.95 25.32 3.32
N LEU A 82 -2.10 25.09 2.32
CA LEU A 82 -0.81 25.76 2.20
C LEU A 82 -0.99 27.28 2.02
N ALA A 83 -1.87 27.74 1.15
CA ALA A 83 -2.12 29.17 0.95
C ALA A 83 -2.62 29.87 2.23
N LYS A 84 -3.41 29.16 3.06
CA LYS A 84 -3.89 29.67 4.35
C LYS A 84 -2.78 29.82 5.39
N HIS A 85 -1.86 28.86 5.44
CA HIS A 85 -0.84 28.79 6.49
C HIS A 85 0.51 29.40 6.09
N PHE A 86 0.77 29.52 4.78
CA PHE A 86 2.01 30.06 4.20
C PHE A 86 1.68 31.04 3.04
N PRO A 87 1.04 32.19 3.33
CA PRO A 87 0.54 33.11 2.31
C PRO A 87 1.64 33.69 1.41
N GLU A 88 2.89 33.76 1.88
CA GLU A 88 4.05 34.21 1.11
C GLU A 88 4.45 33.26 -0.03
N MET A 89 4.06 31.98 0.05
CA MET A 89 4.33 30.94 -0.95
C MET A 89 3.26 30.91 -2.06
N ALA A 90 2.17 31.67 -1.93
CA ALA A 90 1.06 31.69 -2.88
C ALA A 90 1.27 32.66 -4.08
N ARG A 91 2.51 33.08 -4.35
CA ARG A 91 2.86 34.04 -5.41
C ARG A 91 3.11 33.37 -6.76
#